data_AF-A0A2A3YEL9-F1
#
_entry.id   AF-A0A2A3YEL9-F1
#
_cell.length_a   1.000
_cell.length_b   1.000
_cell.length_c   1.000
_cell.angle_alpha   90.00
_cell.angle_beta   90.00
_cell.angle_gamma   90.00
#
_symmetry.space_group_name_H-M   'P 1'
#
loop_
_entity.id
_entity.type
_entity.pdbx_description
1 polymer ?
#
loop_
_entity_poly.entity_id
_entity_poly.type
_entity_poly.pdbx_seq_one_letter_code
_entity_poly.pdbx_strand_id
1 'polypeptide(L)'
;MSPVTPSVLRIIEGAIAATRVDISEEEAVALWPKIQQWAKVNARRPDRGSDDPTEKHYAEVLLFLQRRKEQREAQRRAETMEVAE
;
A
#
# COMPACT_ATOMS: atom_id res chain seq x y z
N MET A 1 16.77 17.51 38.65
CA MET A 1 17.19 16.30 37.93
C MET A 1 16.20 16.07 36.80
N SER A 2 16.58 16.39 35.56
CA SER A 2 15.82 16.01 34.36
C SER A 2 16.16 14.55 34.04
N PRO A 3 15.20 13.76 33.52
CA PRO A 3 15.01 13.77 32.08
C PRO A 3 13.54 13.89 31.67
N VAL A 4 13.29 14.94 30.88
CA VAL A 4 12.22 14.97 29.88
C VAL A 4 12.28 13.68 29.06
N THR A 5 11.22 12.89 29.13
CA THR A 5 11.06 11.71 28.26
C THR A 5 10.47 12.21 26.94
N PRO A 6 11.21 12.23 25.82
CA PRO A 6 10.63 12.62 24.56
C PRO A 6 9.91 11.40 23.97
N SER A 7 8.60 11.56 23.85
CA SER A 7 7.95 11.50 22.54
C SER A 7 7.64 10.12 21.95
N VAL A 8 6.31 9.85 21.95
CA VAL A 8 5.53 9.18 20.89
C VAL A 8 5.98 7.79 20.44
N LEU A 9 5.64 6.79 21.25
CA LEU A 9 5.27 5.46 20.75
C LEU A 9 3.90 5.06 21.33
N ARG A 10 2.96 6.00 21.41
CA ARG A 10 1.57 5.65 21.71
C ARG A 10 0.85 5.42 20.39
N ILE A 11 0.89 4.14 20.00
CA ILE A 11 -0.25 3.33 19.55
C ILE A 11 -1.25 4.14 18.72
N ILE A 12 -1.26 3.87 17.43
CA ILE A 12 -2.38 4.21 16.55
C ILE A 12 -3.56 3.34 17.03
N GLU A 13 -4.24 3.76 18.10
CA GLU A 13 -5.47 3.12 18.57
C GLU A 13 -6.62 3.54 17.66
N GLY A 14 -6.98 2.63 16.76
CA GLY A 14 -8.36 2.16 16.62
C GLY A 14 -9.43 3.21 16.33
N ALA A 15 -9.51 3.68 15.09
CA ALA A 15 -10.78 4.12 14.50
C ALA A 15 -10.69 4.07 12.97
N ILE A 16 -10.75 2.88 12.38
CA ILE A 16 -11.12 2.77 10.96
C ILE A 16 -12.45 2.02 10.91
N ALA A 17 -13.49 2.78 11.24
CA ALA A 17 -14.84 2.43 10.89
C ALA A 17 -14.90 2.20 9.37
N ALA A 18 -15.40 1.02 9.01
CA ALA A 18 -16.02 0.66 7.74
C ALA A 18 -16.02 1.75 6.66
N THR A 19 -14.93 1.87 5.92
CA THR A 19 -14.96 2.59 4.66
C THR A 19 -14.52 1.61 3.59
N ARG A 20 -15.46 1.30 2.70
CA ARG A 20 -15.19 0.64 1.43
C ARG A 20 -14.40 1.66 0.60
N VAL A 21 -13.12 1.86 0.93
CA VAL A 21 -12.27 2.89 0.33
C VAL A 21 -11.84 2.37 -1.03
N ASP A 22 -12.33 3.04 -2.06
CA ASP A 22 -11.75 2.93 -3.40
C ASP A 22 -10.29 3.39 -3.29
N ILE A 23 -9.34 2.45 -3.36
CA ILE A 23 -7.91 2.74 -3.16
C ILE A 23 -7.48 3.69 -4.26
N SER A 24 -7.26 4.96 -3.90
CA SER A 24 -6.75 5.97 -4.84
C SER A 24 -5.25 5.81 -5.06
N GLU A 25 -4.74 6.28 -6.20
CA GLU A 25 -3.31 6.18 -6.51
C GLU A 25 -2.45 6.99 -5.53
N GLU A 26 -2.92 8.17 -5.13
CA GLU A 26 -2.25 9.02 -4.14
C GLU A 26 -2.13 8.32 -2.79
N GLU A 27 -3.21 7.66 -2.35
CA GLU A 27 -3.24 6.90 -1.11
C GLU A 27 -2.35 5.66 -1.18
N ALA A 28 -2.37 4.94 -2.31
CA ALA A 28 -1.52 3.78 -2.52
C ALA A 28 -0.02 4.13 -2.47
N VAL A 29 0.36 5.26 -3.07
CA VAL A 29 1.75 5.78 -3.03
C VAL A 29 2.12 6.22 -1.62
N ALA A 30 1.21 6.89 -0.89
CA ALA A 30 1.45 7.29 0.50
C ALA A 30 1.56 6.09 1.47
N LEU A 31 0.85 5.00 1.19
CA LEU A 31 0.89 3.75 1.97
C LEU A 31 2.10 2.87 1.64
N TRP A 32 2.70 3.00 0.45
CA TRP A 32 3.87 2.23 0.04
C TRP A 32 5.00 2.15 1.09
N PRO A 33 5.52 3.27 1.66
CA PRO A 33 6.57 3.20 2.67
C PRO A 33 6.12 2.48 3.95
N LYS A 34 4.84 2.60 4.33
CA LYS A 34 4.27 1.88 5.49
C LYS A 34 4.19 0.38 5.22
N ILE A 35 3.79 -0.01 4.01
CA ILE A 35 3.76 -1.42 3.58
C ILE A 35 5.17 -2.01 3.58
N GLN A 36 6.16 -1.27 3.09
CA GLN A 36 7.56 -1.71 3.12
C GLN A 36 8.06 -1.90 4.56
N GLN A 37 7.73 -0.98 5.46
CA GLN A 37 8.07 -1.11 6.87
C GLN A 37 7.37 -2.32 7.51
N TRP A 38 6.08 -2.50 7.25
CA TRP A 38 5.33 -3.66 7.72
C TRP A 38 5.95 -4.96 7.21
N ALA A 39 6.31 -5.03 5.93
CA ALA A 39 6.92 -6.21 5.33
C ALA A 39 8.30 -6.52 5.92
N LYS A 40 9.08 -5.48 6.25
CA LYS A 40 10.37 -5.62 6.93
C LYS A 40 10.20 -6.15 8.35
N VAL A 41 9.21 -5.66 9.09
CA VAL A 41 8.93 -6.09 10.46
C VAL A 41 8.39 -7.52 10.49
N ASN A 42 7.49 -7.87 9.58
CA ASN A 42 6.87 -9.19 9.52
C ASN A 42 7.67 -10.21 8.70
N ALA A 43 8.79 -9.77 8.09
CA ALA A 43 9.63 -10.56 7.18
C ALA A 43 8.84 -11.28 6.06
N ARG A 44 7.66 -10.77 5.70
CA ARG A 44 6.77 -11.36 4.70
C ARG A 44 6.03 -10.28 3.93
N ARG A 45 5.51 -10.63 2.75
CA ARG A 45 4.61 -9.74 2.02
C ARG A 45 3.20 -9.86 2.60
N PRO A 46 2.44 -8.76 2.65
CA PRO A 46 1.07 -8.82 3.15
C PRO A 46 0.23 -9.70 2.24
N ASP A 47 -0.57 -10.57 2.85
CA ASP A 47 -1.46 -11.50 2.16
C ASP A 47 -2.92 -11.04 2.25
N ARG A 48 -3.62 -11.02 1.11
CA ARG A 48 -5.06 -10.70 1.05
C ARG A 48 -5.92 -11.77 1.73
N GLY A 49 -5.41 -12.99 1.85
CA GLY A 49 -6.04 -14.11 2.53
C GLY A 49 -5.82 -14.12 4.04
N SER A 50 -4.99 -13.23 4.59
CA SER A 50 -4.77 -13.11 6.03
C SER A 50 -6.06 -12.69 6.73
N ASP A 51 -6.33 -13.14 7.96
CA ASP A 51 -7.48 -12.69 8.73
C ASP A 51 -7.36 -11.24 9.22
N ASP A 52 -6.14 -10.69 9.24
CA ASP A 52 -5.89 -9.32 9.70
C ASP A 52 -6.36 -8.29 8.67
N PRO A 53 -7.28 -7.36 9.03
CA PRO A 53 -7.82 -6.37 8.09
C PRO A 53 -6.76 -5.38 7.60
N THR A 54 -5.73 -5.09 8.39
CA THR A 54 -4.63 -4.20 7.98
C THR A 54 -3.75 -4.88 6.94
N GLU A 55 -3.44 -6.15 7.14
CA GLU A 55 -2.69 -6.96 6.18
C GLU A 55 -3.46 -7.13 4.87
N LYS A 56 -4.77 -7.41 4.93
CA LYS A 56 -5.63 -7.45 3.74
C LYS A 56 -5.54 -6.15 2.95
N HIS A 57 -5.69 -5.01 3.64
CA HIS A 57 -5.65 -3.70 3.00
C HIS A 57 -4.28 -3.42 2.35
N TYR A 58 -3.17 -3.74 3.02
CA TYR A 58 -1.84 -3.60 2.44
C TYR A 58 -1.64 -4.50 1.22
N ALA A 59 -2.17 -5.71 1.24
CA ALA A 59 -2.13 -6.61 0.09
C ALA A 59 -2.95 -6.07 -1.09
N GLU A 60 -4.11 -5.48 -0.84
CA GLU A 60 -4.95 -4.84 -1.86
C GLU A 60 -4.24 -3.64 -2.51
N VAL A 61 -3.60 -2.79 -1.70
CA VAL A 61 -2.81 -1.64 -2.19
C VAL A 61 -1.65 -2.09 -3.06
N LEU A 62 -0.92 -3.14 -2.66
CA LEU A 62 0.16 -3.71 -3.48
C LEU A 62 -0.36 -4.19 -4.84
N LEU A 63 -1.50 -4.89 -4.84
CA LEU A 63 -2.10 -5.40 -6.06
C LEU A 63 -2.58 -4.26 -6.98
N PHE A 64 -3.13 -3.20 -6.40
CA PHE A 64 -3.53 -1.99 -7.14
C PHE A 64 -2.33 -1.36 -7.86
N LEU A 65 -1.22 -1.14 -7.16
CA LEU A 65 0.01 -0.59 -7.73
C LEU A 65 0.59 -1.47 -8.85
N GLN A 66 0.57 -2.79 -8.65
CA GLN A 66 1.04 -3.73 -9.67
C GLN A 66 0.19 -3.67 -10.94
N ARG A 67 -1.14 -3.71 -10.82
CA ARG A 67 -2.05 -3.62 -11.98
C ARG A 67 -1.90 -2.31 -12.73
N ARG A 68 -1.68 -1.19 -12.01
CA ARG A 68 -1.43 0.11 -12.62
C ARG A 68 -0.16 0.13 -13.46
N LYS A 69 0.92 -0.51 -12.98
CA LYS A 69 2.14 -0.67 -13.75
C LYS A 69 1.90 -1.51 -15.02
N GLU A 70 1.23 -2.64 -14.88
CA GLU A 70 0.90 -3.55 -16.00
C GLU A 70 0.04 -2.84 -17.06
N GLN A 71 -0.96 -2.05 -16.64
CA GLN A 71 -1.81 -1.27 -17.54
C GLN A 71 -1.00 -0.21 -18.33
N ARG A 72 -0.08 0.50 -17.67
CA ARG A 72 0.79 1.49 -18.34
C ARG A 72 1.72 0.83 -19.36
N GLU A 73 2.28 -0.33 -19.02
CA GLU A 73 3.14 -1.09 -19.94
C GLU A 73 2.33 -1.63 -21.14
N ALA A 74 1.11 -2.11 -20.91
CA ALA A 74 0.21 -2.57 -21.96
C ALA A 74 -0.20 -1.42 -22.92
N GLN A 75 -0.53 -0.25 -22.38
CA GLN A 75 -0.84 0.95 -23.20
C GLN A 75 0.36 1.37 -24.06
N ARG A 76 1.56 1.43 -23.47
CA ARG A 76 2.78 1.79 -24.22
C ARG A 76 3.08 0.80 -25.34
N ARG A 77 2.83 -0.50 -25.13
CA ARG A 77 2.98 -1.53 -26.17
C ARG A 77 1.93 -1.40 -27.27
N ALA A 78 0.69 -1.09 -26.93
CA ALA A 78 -0.38 -0.86 -27.91
C ALA A 78 -0.09 0.39 -28.77
N GLU A 79 0.32 1.50 -28.17
CA GLU A 79 0.71 2.72 -28.90
C GLU A 79 1.91 2.50 -29.82
N THR A 80 2.89 1.70 -29.40
CA THR A 80 4.06 1.39 -30.26
C THR A 80 3.69 0.52 -31.47
N MET A 81 2.61 -0.26 -31.38
CA MET A 81 2.13 -1.09 -32.50
C MET A 81 1.25 -0.30 -33.49
N GLU A 82 0.55 0.74 -33.04
CA GLU A 82 -0.32 1.57 -33.89
C GLU A 82 0.47 2.58 -34.75
N VAL A 83 1.60 3.08 -34.26
CA VAL A 83 2.46 4.04 -35.00
C VAL A 83 3.31 3.35 -36.09
N ALA A 84 3.31 2.02 -36.13
CA ALA A 84 4.09 1.22 -37.07
C ALA A 84 3.30 0.75 -38.31
N GLU A 85 2.05 1.19 -38.48
CA GLU A 85 1.20 0.92 -39.67
C GLU A 85 1.18 2.11 -40.65
#